data_AF-A0A849QW24-F1
#
_entry.id   AF-A0A849QW24-F1
#
_cell.length_a   1.000
_cell.length_b   1.000
_cell.length_c   1.000
_cell.angle_alpha   90.00
_cell.angle_beta   90.00
_cell.angle_gamma   90.00
#
_symmetry.space_group_name_H-M   'P 1'
#
loop_
_entity.id
_entity.type
_entity.pdbx_description
1 polymer ?
#
loop_
_entity_poly.entity_id
_entity_poly.type
_entity_poly.pdbx_seq_one_letter_code
_entity_poly.pdbx_strand_id
1 'polypeptide(L)'
;LSEELGLPVLVFTDGDPWSYRIFASVAYGAIKSAHLSEYLAAPAAQFIGVQPSDIVDYDLSTDKLTEQDIKALRSELSDPRFDSEYWKTQIKLQLDIGKKAEQQAFAGKGLDFVTQRYLPERLTEMGII
;
A
#
# COMPACT_ATOMS: atom_id res chain seq x y z
N LEU A 1 2.00 -2.26 21.94
CA LEU A 1 0.55 -2.19 21.59
C LEU A 1 0.13 -3.28 20.59
N SER A 2 0.58 -3.31 19.33
CA SER A 2 0.16 -4.38 18.39
C SER A 2 0.59 -5.77 18.84
N GLU A 3 1.87 -5.96 19.20
CA GLU A 3 2.38 -7.25 19.70
C GLU A 3 1.79 -7.63 21.06
N GLU A 4 1.69 -6.67 21.97
CA GLU A 4 1.19 -6.87 23.34
C GLU A 4 -0.30 -7.22 23.38
N LEU A 5 -1.10 -6.71 22.44
CA LEU A 5 -2.56 -6.91 22.40
C LEU A 5 -3.00 -7.84 21.26
N GLY A 6 -2.07 -8.34 20.44
CA GLY A 6 -2.37 -9.18 19.29
C GLY A 6 -3.27 -8.52 18.24
N LEU A 7 -3.24 -7.19 18.12
CA LEU A 7 -4.11 -6.45 17.20
C LEU A 7 -3.49 -6.33 15.81
N PRO A 8 -4.25 -6.58 14.73
CA PRO A 8 -3.77 -6.43 13.36
C PRO A 8 -3.47 -4.96 13.06
N VAL A 9 -2.38 -4.72 12.32
CA VAL A 9 -1.97 -3.39 11.87
C VAL A 9 -2.16 -3.32 10.36
N LEU A 10 -2.88 -2.31 9.92
CA LEU A 10 -3.24 -2.12 8.52
C LEU A 10 -2.82 -0.75 8.06
N VAL A 11 -2.24 -0.70 6.87
CA VAL A 11 -1.73 0.53 6.26
C VAL A 11 -2.56 0.84 5.02
N PHE A 12 -3.25 1.96 5.07
CA PHE A 12 -4.08 2.50 4.00
C PHE A 12 -3.56 3.87 3.60
N THR A 13 -2.92 3.96 2.43
CA THR A 13 -2.24 5.16 1.90
C THR A 13 -2.59 5.34 0.42
N ASP A 14 -1.91 6.27 -0.27
CA ASP A 14 -2.09 6.46 -1.71
C ASP A 14 -1.51 5.30 -2.53
N GLY A 15 -1.95 5.20 -3.78
CA GLY A 15 -1.49 4.23 -4.76
C GLY A 15 -0.34 4.81 -5.57
N ASP A 16 0.81 5.00 -4.93
CA ASP A 16 2.03 5.55 -5.52
C ASP A 16 3.30 4.97 -4.84
N PRO A 17 4.49 5.06 -5.49
CA PRO A 17 5.72 4.49 -4.94
C PRO A 17 6.17 5.10 -3.59
N TRP A 18 5.82 6.36 -3.30
CA TRP A 18 6.19 6.99 -2.04
C TRP A 18 5.40 6.41 -0.88
N SER A 19 4.12 6.16 -1.10
CA SER A 19 3.24 5.48 -0.16
C SER A 19 3.67 4.05 0.14
N TYR A 20 4.21 3.31 -0.84
CA TYR A 20 4.79 1.99 -0.60
C TYR A 20 6.00 2.05 0.35
N ARG A 21 6.79 3.11 0.27
CA ARG A 21 7.92 3.34 1.19
C ARG A 21 7.45 3.73 2.60
N ILE A 22 6.31 4.39 2.73
CA ILE A 22 5.66 4.62 4.04
C ILE A 22 5.30 3.28 4.64
N PHE A 23 4.60 2.41 3.89
CA PHE A 23 4.31 1.05 4.33
C PHE A 23 5.58 0.29 4.73
N ALA A 24 6.63 0.31 3.89
CA ALA A 24 7.87 -0.38 4.18
C ALA A 24 8.57 0.15 5.45
N SER A 25 8.43 1.44 5.74
CA SER A 25 8.97 2.04 6.98
C SER A 25 8.19 1.61 8.22
N VAL A 26 6.87 1.40 8.10
CA VAL A 26 6.02 0.84 9.17
C VAL A 26 6.32 -0.64 9.38
N ALA A 27 6.37 -1.42 8.30
CA ALA A 27 6.52 -2.87 8.35
C ALA A 27 7.93 -3.31 8.79
N TYR A 28 8.98 -2.66 8.26
CA TYR A 28 10.37 -3.09 8.45
C TYR A 28 11.20 -2.12 9.29
N GLY A 29 10.62 -0.99 9.72
CA GLY A 29 11.36 0.08 10.39
C GLY A 29 12.20 0.93 9.43
N ALA A 30 12.73 2.04 9.94
CA ALA A 30 13.63 2.89 9.17
C ALA A 30 15.05 2.32 9.18
N ILE A 31 15.63 2.11 8.00
CA ILE A 31 17.00 1.59 7.79
C ILE A 31 18.06 2.32 8.64
N LYS A 32 17.86 3.63 8.91
CA LYS A 32 18.78 4.45 9.70
C LYS A 32 18.75 4.20 11.21
N SER A 33 17.83 3.39 11.71
CA SER A 33 17.61 3.15 13.13
C SER A 33 17.39 1.67 13.42
N ALA A 34 18.20 0.79 12.82
CA ALA A 34 18.09 -0.66 12.97
C ALA A 34 18.01 -1.12 14.44
N HIS A 35 18.72 -0.44 15.36
CA HIS A 35 18.67 -0.74 16.80
C HIS A 35 17.36 -0.36 17.50
N LEU A 36 16.59 0.61 16.97
CA LEU A 36 15.25 0.97 17.45
C LEU A 36 14.14 0.29 16.64
N SER A 37 14.47 -0.27 15.47
CA SER A 37 13.49 -0.85 14.55
C SER A 37 12.85 -2.10 15.12
N GLU A 38 13.53 -2.87 15.98
CA GLU A 38 12.92 -4.00 16.71
C GLU A 38 11.73 -3.57 17.58
N TYR A 39 11.69 -2.32 18.06
CA TYR A 39 10.61 -1.82 18.93
C TYR A 39 9.58 -0.95 18.20
N LEU A 40 9.91 -0.46 17.01
CA LEU A 40 9.11 0.52 16.27
C LEU A 40 8.50 -0.03 14.97
N ALA A 41 9.02 -1.15 14.47
CA ALA A 41 8.44 -1.81 13.31
C ALA A 41 7.22 -2.63 13.73
N ALA A 42 6.27 -2.78 12.80
CA ALA A 42 5.18 -3.72 12.90
C ALA A 42 5.32 -4.74 11.74
N PRO A 43 6.14 -5.80 11.87
CA PRO A 43 6.39 -6.75 10.79
C PRO A 43 5.13 -7.46 10.28
N ALA A 44 4.11 -7.57 11.13
CA ALA A 44 2.80 -8.10 10.80
C ALA A 44 1.88 -7.08 10.11
N ALA A 45 2.33 -5.85 9.87
CA ALA A 45 1.54 -4.84 9.20
C ALA A 45 1.22 -5.28 7.76
N GLN A 46 -0.04 -5.15 7.37
CA GLN A 46 -0.49 -5.48 6.02
C GLN A 46 -0.90 -4.22 5.27
N PHE A 47 -0.52 -4.16 4.00
CA PHE A 47 -0.91 -3.08 3.10
C PHE A 47 -2.29 -3.38 2.53
N ILE A 48 -3.27 -2.53 2.84
CA ILE A 48 -4.65 -2.73 2.39
C ILE A 48 -4.96 -1.97 1.09
N GLY A 49 -4.28 -0.85 0.85
CA GLY A 49 -4.39 -0.09 -0.39
C GLY A 49 -3.98 1.37 -0.23
N VAL A 50 -4.24 2.23 -1.20
CA VAL A 50 -4.79 1.96 -2.54
C VAL A 50 -3.84 1.06 -3.33
N GLN A 51 -4.31 -0.09 -3.82
CA GLN A 51 -3.52 -1.00 -4.64
C GLN A 51 -3.57 -0.60 -6.12
N PRO A 52 -2.54 -0.89 -6.90
CA PRO A 52 -2.58 -0.74 -8.36
C PRO A 52 -3.77 -1.46 -9.02
N SER A 53 -4.18 -2.62 -8.52
CA SER A 53 -5.39 -3.30 -8.97
C SER A 53 -6.66 -2.52 -8.66
N ASP A 54 -6.75 -1.87 -7.48
CA ASP A 54 -7.92 -1.06 -7.11
C ASP A 54 -8.19 0.08 -8.09
N ILE A 55 -7.12 0.64 -8.66
CA ILE A 55 -7.22 1.70 -9.68
C ILE A 55 -8.05 1.22 -10.88
N VAL A 56 -7.86 -0.04 -11.28
CA VAL A 56 -8.55 -0.67 -12.41
C VAL A 56 -9.93 -1.14 -11.99
N ASP A 57 -10.01 -1.87 -10.87
CA ASP A 57 -11.24 -2.54 -10.42
C ASP A 57 -12.34 -1.54 -10.05
N TYR A 58 -11.96 -0.42 -9.43
CA TYR A 58 -12.92 0.61 -9.01
C TYR A 58 -12.99 1.81 -9.97
N ASP A 59 -12.24 1.79 -11.08
CA ASP A 59 -12.16 2.90 -12.04
C ASP A 59 -11.94 4.25 -11.34
N LEU A 60 -10.87 4.33 -10.56
CA LEU A 60 -10.57 5.49 -9.72
C LEU A 60 -10.12 6.69 -10.54
N SER A 61 -10.30 7.89 -9.98
CA SER A 61 -9.66 9.08 -10.53
C SER A 61 -8.14 8.96 -10.35
N THR A 62 -7.39 9.17 -11.44
CA THR A 62 -5.96 8.87 -11.49
C THR A 62 -5.17 9.99 -12.14
N ASP A 63 -3.92 10.12 -11.70
CA ASP A 63 -2.89 10.87 -12.40
C ASP A 63 -1.93 9.94 -13.15
N LYS A 64 -1.26 10.49 -14.16
CA LYS A 64 -0.19 9.77 -14.86
C LYS A 64 1.04 9.68 -13.97
N LEU A 65 1.74 8.55 -14.06
CA LEU A 65 3.06 8.43 -13.44
C LEU A 65 4.04 9.43 -14.06
N THR A 66 4.81 10.10 -13.22
CA THR A 66 5.94 10.90 -13.67
C THR A 66 7.17 10.02 -13.93
N GLU A 67 8.19 10.56 -14.61
CA GLU A 67 9.46 9.84 -14.78
C GLU A 67 10.11 9.46 -13.45
N GLN A 68 9.94 10.30 -12.42
CA GLN A 68 10.44 10.02 -11.07
C GLN A 68 9.69 8.85 -10.44
N ASP A 69 8.36 8.80 -10.61
CA ASP A 69 7.53 7.70 -10.10
C ASP A 69 7.93 6.38 -10.78
N ILE A 70 8.09 6.37 -12.11
CA ILE A 70 8.53 5.19 -12.87
C ILE A 70 9.91 4.71 -12.39
N LYS A 71 10.84 5.63 -12.18
CA LYS A 71 12.18 5.29 -11.65
C LYS A 71 12.10 4.73 -10.24
N ALA A 72 11.24 5.27 -9.39
CA ALA A 72 11.03 4.77 -8.03
C ALA A 72 10.44 3.35 -8.02
N LEU A 73 9.39 3.09 -8.80
CA LEU A 73 8.77 1.77 -8.94
C LEU A 73 9.77 0.72 -9.47
N ARG A 74 10.59 1.08 -10.46
CA ARG A 74 11.65 0.19 -10.95
C ARG A 74 12.71 -0.09 -9.89
N SER A 75 13.04 0.89 -9.05
CA SER A 75 13.94 0.69 -7.92
C SER A 75 13.33 -0.24 -6.86
N GLU A 76 12.03 -0.14 -6.64
CA GLU A 76 11.29 -0.97 -5.66
C GLU A 76 11.24 -2.43 -6.09
N LEU A 77 11.20 -2.74 -7.40
CA LEU A 77 11.34 -4.12 -7.89
C LEU A 77 12.68 -4.78 -7.54
N SER A 78 13.71 -3.99 -7.20
CA SER A 78 15.02 -4.49 -6.75
C SER A 78 15.23 -4.40 -5.23
N ASP A 79 14.27 -3.84 -4.49
CA ASP A 79 14.36 -3.71 -3.03
C ASP A 79 13.86 -5.00 -2.35
N PRO A 80 14.64 -5.62 -1.45
CA PRO A 80 14.26 -6.86 -0.77
C PRO A 80 12.93 -6.77 -0.01
N ARG A 81 12.53 -5.57 0.43
CA ARG A 81 11.27 -5.36 1.17
C ARG A 81 10.03 -5.56 0.30
N PHE A 82 10.19 -5.51 -1.02
CA PHE A 82 9.13 -5.68 -2.01
C PHE A 82 9.33 -6.95 -2.87
N ASP A 83 10.15 -7.91 -2.42
CA ASP A 83 10.51 -9.10 -3.21
C ASP A 83 9.40 -10.17 -3.28
N SER A 84 8.29 -9.99 -2.55
CA SER A 84 7.15 -10.91 -2.60
C SER A 84 6.43 -10.89 -3.96
N GLU A 85 5.80 -12.01 -4.34
CA GLU A 85 4.99 -12.10 -5.56
C GLU A 85 3.84 -11.09 -5.61
N TYR A 86 3.25 -10.76 -4.46
CA TYR A 86 2.23 -9.73 -4.35
C TYR A 86 2.76 -8.37 -4.80
N TRP A 87 3.85 -7.89 -4.18
CA TRP A 87 4.44 -6.59 -4.48
C TRP A 87 4.98 -6.52 -5.92
N LYS A 88 5.64 -7.57 -6.40
CA LYS A 88 6.10 -7.63 -7.80
C LYS A 88 4.93 -7.52 -8.78
N THR A 89 3.83 -8.21 -8.52
CA THR A 89 2.63 -8.16 -9.37
C THR A 89 2.02 -6.77 -9.37
N GLN A 90 1.82 -6.17 -8.19
CA GLN A 90 1.21 -4.84 -8.06
C GLN A 90 2.09 -3.75 -8.70
N ILE A 91 3.40 -3.74 -8.42
CA ILE A 91 4.32 -2.73 -8.98
C ILE A 91 4.41 -2.85 -10.50
N LYS A 92 4.46 -4.08 -11.05
CA LYS A 92 4.43 -4.29 -12.51
C LYS A 92 3.12 -3.81 -13.11
N LEU A 93 1.98 -4.17 -12.50
CA LEU A 93 0.68 -3.68 -12.94
C LEU A 93 0.64 -2.16 -12.95
N GLN A 94 1.19 -1.50 -11.94
CA GLN A 94 1.23 -0.04 -11.88
C GLN A 94 2.07 0.58 -13.00
N LEU A 95 3.22 -0.02 -13.31
CA LEU A 95 4.07 0.37 -14.43
C LEU A 95 3.34 0.17 -15.78
N ASP A 96 2.57 -0.91 -15.91
CA ASP A 96 1.82 -1.24 -17.13
C ASP A 96 0.64 -0.28 -17.35
N ILE A 97 -0.14 0.04 -16.31
CA ILE A 97 -1.26 1.00 -16.41
C ILE A 97 -0.77 2.45 -16.51
N GLY A 98 0.46 2.74 -16.05
CA GLY A 98 1.06 4.07 -16.12
C GLY A 98 0.37 5.13 -15.27
N LYS A 99 -0.34 4.71 -14.21
CA LYS A 99 -1.23 5.55 -13.38
C LYS A 99 -0.93 5.42 -11.90
N LYS A 100 -1.21 6.51 -11.16
CA LYS A 100 -1.28 6.56 -9.71
C LYS A 100 -2.62 7.12 -9.27
N ALA A 101 -3.04 6.79 -8.05
CA ALA A 101 -4.29 7.27 -7.49
C ALA A 101 -4.09 7.68 -6.05
N GLU A 102 -4.74 8.77 -5.67
CA GLU A 102 -4.81 9.21 -4.29
C GLU A 102 -5.84 8.38 -3.52
N GLN A 103 -5.67 8.25 -2.21
CA GLN A 103 -6.62 7.58 -1.32
C GLN A 103 -8.01 8.24 -1.39
N GLN A 104 -8.07 9.57 -1.48
CA GLN A 104 -9.31 10.32 -1.64
C GLN A 104 -10.01 10.07 -2.99
N ALA A 105 -9.38 9.40 -3.96
CA ALA A 105 -10.03 9.09 -5.24
C ALA A 105 -11.28 8.22 -5.06
N PHE A 106 -11.35 7.43 -3.98
CA PHE A 106 -12.56 6.70 -3.59
C PHE A 106 -13.74 7.61 -3.25
N ALA A 107 -13.50 8.82 -2.73
CA ALA A 107 -14.57 9.78 -2.42
C ALA A 107 -15.32 10.23 -3.68
N GLY A 108 -14.67 10.15 -4.86
CA GLY A 108 -15.33 10.38 -6.15
C GLY A 108 -16.45 9.38 -6.46
N LYS A 109 -16.49 8.23 -5.78
CA LYS A 109 -17.54 7.21 -5.90
C LYS A 109 -18.66 7.37 -4.85
N GLY A 110 -18.52 8.32 -3.92
CA GLY A 110 -19.42 8.54 -2.79
C GLY A 110 -18.63 8.70 -1.50
N LEU A 111 -19.05 9.63 -0.64
CA LEU A 111 -18.36 9.95 0.63
C LEU A 111 -18.30 8.75 1.59
N ASP A 112 -19.25 7.83 1.49
CA ASP A 112 -19.38 6.62 2.29
C ASP A 112 -18.85 5.37 1.60
N PHE A 113 -18.36 5.47 0.36
CA PHE A 113 -17.88 4.31 -0.40
C PHE A 113 -16.77 3.55 0.31
N VAL A 114 -15.80 4.28 0.88
CA VAL A 114 -14.67 3.68 1.60
C VAL A 114 -15.14 2.86 2.81
N THR A 115 -16.07 3.42 3.59
CA THR A 115 -16.51 2.83 4.86
C THR A 115 -17.56 1.74 4.68
N GLN A 116 -18.39 1.83 3.63
CA GLN A 116 -19.50 0.90 3.39
C GLN A 116 -19.17 -0.21 2.40
N ARG A 117 -18.16 -0.03 1.54
CA ARG A 117 -17.80 -0.99 0.49
C ARG A 117 -16.35 -1.42 0.58
N TYR A 118 -15.44 -0.50 0.27
CA TYR A 118 -14.04 -0.86 0.05
C TYR A 118 -13.37 -1.51 1.27
N LEU A 119 -13.45 -0.87 2.44
CA LEU A 119 -12.83 -1.41 3.64
C LEU A 119 -13.48 -2.74 4.08
N PRO A 120 -14.82 -2.84 4.23
CA PRO A 120 -15.44 -4.13 4.57
C PRO A 120 -15.08 -5.27 3.62
N GLU A 121 -15.13 -5.04 2.30
CA GLU A 121 -14.81 -6.06 1.29
C GLU A 121 -13.34 -6.48 1.40
N ARG A 122 -12.41 -5.51 1.44
CA ARG A 122 -10.97 -5.78 1.55
C ARG A 122 -10.60 -6.51 2.85
N LEU A 123 -11.14 -6.07 3.97
CA LEU A 123 -10.85 -6.69 5.28
C LEU A 123 -11.36 -8.14 5.35
N THR A 124 -12.51 -8.43 4.73
CA THR A 124 -13.06 -9.78 4.63
C THR A 124 -12.17 -10.67 3.76
N GLU A 125 -11.73 -10.17 2.59
CA GLU A 125 -10.80 -10.90 1.70
C GLU A 125 -9.48 -11.25 2.38
N MET A 126 -9.00 -10.37 3.25
CA MET A 126 -7.79 -10.56 4.04
C MET A 126 -8.00 -11.42 5.29
N GLY A 127 -9.25 -11.81 5.58
CA GLY A 127 -9.61 -12.63 6.74
C GLY A 127 -9.46 -11.92 8.08
N ILE A 128 -9.57 -10.60 8.11
CA ILE A 128 -9.43 -9.78 9.31
C ILE A 128 -10.75 -9.65 10.08
N ILE A 129 -11.87 -9.61 9.36
CA ILE A 129 -13.23 -9.53 9.90
C ILE A 129 -14.10 -10.67 9.35
#